data_AF-A0AAX1UEB0-F1
#
_entry.id   AF-A0AAX1UEB0-F1
#
_cell.length_a   1.000
_cell.length_b   1.000
_cell.length_c   1.000
_cell.angle_alpha   90.00
_cell.angle_beta   90.00
_cell.angle_gamma   90.00
#
_symmetry.space_group_name_H-M   'P 1'
#
loop_
_entity.id
_entity.type
_entity.pdbx_description
1 polymer ?
#
loop_
_entity_poly.entity_id
_entity_poly.type
_entity_poly.pdbx_seq_one_letter_code
_entity_poly.pdbx_strand_id
1 'polypeptide(L)'
;MEKDVTTSDIQRLLAAAGLYRGAIEGDAGPLTQAAALAALEGEAVPWRAWPSRRQRIAAGQAVLARLGHAPGRIDGLLGPNTREALTAWASGPVRAAVDRVPLPGHGVADAQGAYPRQESVATFYGVAGGPDCTAGIVELPIPFRLAWDLTTSITSFRCHRLV
;
A
#
# COMPACT_ATOMS: atom_id res chain seq x y z
N MET A 1 0.32 -24.87 7.31
CA MET A 1 0.53 -24.15 6.04
C MET A 1 -0.34 -22.91 6.10
N GLU A 2 0.27 -21.76 6.38
CA GLU A 2 -0.45 -20.51 6.62
C GLU A 2 -1.04 -20.02 5.30
N LYS A 3 -2.37 -20.04 5.22
CA LYS A 3 -3.11 -19.46 4.10
C LYS A 3 -3.03 -17.95 4.25
N ASP A 4 -1.95 -17.36 3.74
CA ASP A 4 -1.80 -15.91 3.67
C ASP A 4 -2.93 -15.37 2.78
N VAL A 5 -3.90 -14.65 3.36
CA VAL A 5 -5.00 -13.97 2.65
C VAL A 5 -4.47 -13.17 1.45
N THR A 6 -3.28 -12.57 1.61
CA THR A 6 -2.54 -11.86 0.56
C THR A 6 -2.20 -12.73 -0.66
N THR A 7 -1.87 -14.02 -0.49
CA THR A 7 -1.48 -14.90 -1.60
C THR A 7 -2.66 -15.18 -2.51
N SER A 8 -3.84 -15.45 -1.95
CA SER A 8 -5.07 -15.63 -2.73
C SER A 8 -5.41 -14.36 -3.50
N ASP A 9 -5.29 -13.19 -2.87
CA ASP A 9 -5.56 -11.91 -3.54
C ASP A 9 -4.59 -11.65 -4.70
N ILE A 10 -3.29 -11.94 -4.50
CA ILE A 10 -2.28 -11.83 -5.55
C ILE A 10 -2.57 -12.83 -6.69
N GLN A 11 -2.97 -14.07 -6.39
CA GLN A 11 -3.37 -15.04 -7.41
C GLN A 11 -4.56 -14.54 -8.23
N ARG A 12 -5.59 -13.97 -7.57
CA ARG A 12 -6.73 -13.37 -8.28
C ARG A 12 -6.30 -12.20 -9.16
N LEU A 13 -5.40 -11.33 -8.68
CA LEU A 13 -4.86 -10.23 -9.48
C LEU A 13 -4.10 -10.73 -10.71
N LEU A 14 -3.20 -11.68 -10.52
CA LEU A 14 -2.41 -12.27 -11.62
C LEU A 14 -3.32 -12.98 -12.63
N ALA A 15 -4.40 -13.62 -12.16
CA ALA A 15 -5.40 -14.24 -13.03
C ALA A 15 -6.18 -13.18 -13.82
N ALA A 16 -6.61 -12.09 -13.18
CA ALA A 16 -7.29 -10.98 -13.84
C ALA A 16 -6.39 -10.28 -14.88
N ALA A 17 -5.07 -10.26 -14.66
CA ALA A 17 -4.08 -9.80 -15.63
C ALA A 17 -3.76 -10.83 -16.73
N GLY A 18 -4.36 -12.03 -16.71
CA GLY A 18 -4.12 -13.10 -17.67
C GLY A 18 -2.78 -13.84 -17.50
N LEU A 19 -2.03 -13.55 -16.43
CA LEU A 19 -0.70 -14.10 -16.15
C LEU A 19 -0.76 -15.42 -15.39
N TYR A 20 -1.85 -15.69 -14.69
CA TYR A 20 -2.03 -16.90 -13.88
C TYR A 20 -3.30 -17.66 -14.30
N ARG A 21 -3.16 -18.97 -14.51
CA ARG A 21 -4.25 -19.88 -14.92
C ARG A 21 -4.46 -21.05 -13.96
N GLY A 22 -3.76 -21.03 -12.82
CA GLY A 22 -3.87 -22.06 -11.78
C GLY A 22 -5.02 -21.80 -10.81
N ALA A 23 -5.13 -22.66 -9.80
CA ALA A 23 -6.15 -22.53 -8.77
C ALA A 23 -5.87 -21.36 -7.81
N ILE A 24 -6.90 -20.57 -7.48
CA ILE A 24 -6.82 -19.54 -6.44
C ILE A 24 -7.03 -20.22 -5.09
N GLU A 25 -5.98 -20.84 -4.58
CA GLU A 25 -6.02 -21.67 -3.38
C GLU A 25 -5.24 -21.08 -2.19
N GLY A 26 -4.59 -19.94 -2.40
CA GLY A 26 -3.77 -19.26 -1.40
C GLY A 26 -2.40 -19.90 -1.18
N ASP A 27 -2.05 -20.93 -1.97
CA ASP A 27 -0.72 -21.53 -1.98
C ASP A 27 0.17 -20.90 -3.06
N ALA A 28 1.39 -20.56 -2.67
CA ALA A 28 2.36 -19.91 -3.55
C ALA A 28 3.28 -20.92 -4.22
N GLY A 29 2.68 -21.90 -4.88
CA GLY A 29 3.39 -22.90 -5.65
C GLY A 29 4.15 -22.32 -6.87
N PRO A 30 4.88 -23.17 -7.61
CA PRO A 30 5.74 -22.75 -8.73
C PRO A 30 5.01 -21.95 -9.81
N LEU A 31 3.73 -22.27 -10.09
CA LEU A 31 2.93 -21.54 -11.08
C LEU A 31 2.60 -20.12 -10.61
N THR A 32 2.25 -19.94 -9.34
CA THR A 32 1.99 -18.63 -8.74
C THR A 32 3.27 -17.78 -8.80
N GLN A 33 4.41 -18.39 -8.47
CA GLN A 33 5.69 -17.72 -8.52
C GLN A 33 6.08 -17.34 -9.95
N ALA A 34 5.94 -18.23 -10.93
CA ALA A 34 6.25 -17.94 -12.33
C ALA A 34 5.41 -16.77 -12.88
N ALA A 35 4.11 -16.74 -12.56
CA ALA A 35 3.23 -15.64 -12.92
C ALA A 35 3.65 -14.32 -12.26
N ALA A 36 4.07 -14.35 -10.99
CA ALA A 36 4.59 -13.17 -10.30
C ALA A 36 5.87 -12.62 -10.95
N LEU A 37 6.80 -13.50 -11.35
CA LEU A 37 8.02 -13.07 -12.05
C LEU A 37 7.69 -12.48 -13.42
N ALA A 38 6.75 -13.09 -14.16
CA ALA A 38 6.29 -12.54 -15.44
C ALA A 38 5.66 -11.14 -15.27
N ALA A 39 4.91 -10.90 -14.19
CA ALA A 39 4.35 -9.58 -13.88
C ALA A 39 5.40 -8.51 -13.57
N LEU A 40 6.59 -8.93 -13.11
CA LEU A 40 7.69 -8.05 -12.75
C LEU A 40 8.69 -7.82 -13.89
N GLU A 41 8.59 -8.57 -14.97
CA GLU A 41 9.47 -8.39 -16.12
C GLU A 41 9.26 -6.99 -16.72
N GLY A 42 10.36 -6.26 -16.92
CA GLY A 42 10.33 -4.86 -17.35
C GLY A 42 10.17 -3.82 -16.23
N GLU A 43 9.90 -4.22 -14.98
CA GLU A 43 9.85 -3.28 -13.85
C GLU A 43 11.26 -2.80 -13.46
N ALA A 44 11.42 -1.48 -13.32
CA ALA A 44 12.69 -0.83 -12.98
C ALA A 44 13.05 -0.91 -11.48
N VAL A 45 12.86 -2.08 -10.87
CA VAL A 45 13.15 -2.34 -9.46
C VAL A 45 13.98 -3.62 -9.32
N PRO A 46 14.84 -3.75 -8.28
CA PRO A 46 15.77 -4.88 -8.14
C PRO A 46 15.08 -6.16 -7.62
N TRP A 47 13.92 -6.51 -8.20
CA TRP A 47 13.07 -7.59 -7.70
C TRP A 47 13.74 -8.97 -7.76
N ARG A 48 14.70 -9.19 -8.67
CA ARG A 48 15.45 -10.46 -8.78
C ARG A 48 16.24 -10.80 -7.52
N ALA A 49 16.66 -9.80 -6.74
CA ALA A 49 17.39 -9.99 -5.49
C ALA A 49 16.46 -10.21 -4.27
N TRP A 50 15.15 -10.06 -4.45
CA TRP A 50 14.20 -10.15 -3.35
C TRP A 50 13.75 -11.59 -3.09
N PRO A 51 13.40 -11.94 -1.83
CA PRO A 51 12.82 -13.25 -1.53
C PRO A 51 11.46 -13.42 -2.20
N SER A 52 11.06 -14.67 -2.47
CA SER A 52 9.86 -14.99 -3.26
C SER A 52 8.57 -14.35 -2.75
N ARG A 53 8.42 -14.19 -1.42
CA ARG A 53 7.26 -13.49 -0.83
C ARG A 53 7.22 -12.01 -1.22
N ARG A 54 8.37 -11.33 -1.17
CA ARG A 54 8.51 -9.91 -1.54
C ARG A 54 8.29 -9.73 -3.05
N GLN A 55 8.76 -10.66 -3.87
CA GLN A 55 8.48 -10.68 -5.31
C GLN A 55 6.98 -10.82 -5.59
N ARG A 56 6.26 -11.71 -4.91
CA ARG A 56 4.81 -11.85 -5.08
C ARG A 56 4.05 -10.57 -4.72
N ILE A 57 4.39 -9.93 -3.61
CA ILE A 57 3.77 -8.65 -3.23
C ILE A 57 4.09 -7.57 -4.28
N ALA A 58 5.33 -7.49 -4.74
CA ALA A 58 5.74 -6.55 -5.78
C ALA A 58 4.99 -6.79 -7.10
N ALA A 59 4.76 -8.04 -7.47
CA ALA A 59 3.95 -8.40 -8.63
C ALA A 59 2.51 -7.90 -8.48
N GLY A 60 1.91 -8.07 -7.29
CA GLY A 60 0.59 -7.51 -6.98
C GLY A 60 0.56 -5.98 -7.10
N GLN A 61 1.57 -5.29 -6.57
CA GLN A 61 1.72 -3.83 -6.72
C GLN A 61 1.84 -3.41 -8.20
N ALA A 62 2.65 -4.10 -8.99
CA ALA A 62 2.81 -3.80 -10.42
C ALA A 62 1.50 -4.00 -11.20
N VAL A 63 0.78 -5.10 -10.95
CA VAL A 63 -0.52 -5.36 -11.59
C VAL A 63 -1.56 -4.32 -11.17
N LEU A 64 -1.67 -3.99 -9.88
CA LEU A 64 -2.58 -2.97 -9.38
C LEU A 64 -2.32 -1.60 -10.04
N ALA A 65 -1.06 -1.21 -10.18
CA ALA A 65 -0.68 0.04 -10.83
C ALA A 65 -1.11 0.04 -12.32
N ARG A 66 -0.91 -1.06 -13.05
CA ARG A 66 -1.35 -1.20 -14.46
C ARG A 66 -2.87 -1.18 -14.61
N LEU A 67 -3.60 -1.65 -13.61
CA LEU A 67 -5.07 -1.59 -13.55
C LEU A 67 -5.60 -0.22 -13.10
N GLY A 68 -4.72 0.77 -12.86
CA GLY A 68 -5.11 2.13 -12.49
C GLY A 68 -5.40 2.34 -11.00
N HIS A 69 -5.08 1.37 -10.14
CA HIS A 69 -5.14 1.55 -8.69
C HIS A 69 -3.84 2.19 -8.17
N ALA A 70 -3.86 2.69 -6.94
CA ALA A 70 -2.73 3.40 -6.31
C ALA A 70 -2.07 2.57 -5.18
N PRO A 71 -1.35 1.47 -5.49
CA PRO A 71 -0.73 0.62 -4.47
C PRO A 71 0.50 1.26 -3.80
N GLY A 72 0.96 2.41 -4.31
CA GLY A 72 2.21 3.05 -3.92
C GLY A 72 3.39 2.59 -4.78
N ARG A 73 4.61 2.69 -4.24
CA ARG A 73 5.84 2.24 -4.91
C ARG A 73 5.86 0.71 -4.98
N ILE A 74 6.48 0.17 -6.04
CA ILE A 74 6.75 -1.27 -6.15
C ILE A 74 7.96 -1.60 -5.28
N ASP A 75 7.74 -1.85 -4.00
CA ASP A 75 8.76 -2.14 -2.99
C ASP A 75 8.68 -3.57 -2.42
N GLY A 76 7.63 -4.31 -2.79
CA GLY A 76 7.35 -5.66 -2.32
C GLY A 76 6.90 -5.74 -0.86
N LEU A 77 6.46 -4.63 -0.27
CA LEU A 77 5.94 -4.56 1.10
C LEU A 77 4.42 -4.41 1.10
N LEU A 78 3.74 -5.13 2.00
CA LEU A 78 2.28 -5.04 2.13
C LEU A 78 1.90 -3.82 3.01
N GLY A 79 2.14 -2.64 2.47
CA GLY A 79 1.83 -1.36 3.11
C GLY A 79 0.34 -1.01 3.10
N PRO A 80 -0.05 0.10 3.76
CA PRO A 80 -1.43 0.60 3.74
C PRO A 80 -1.94 0.87 2.33
N ASN A 81 -1.16 1.55 1.48
CA ASN A 81 -1.57 1.87 0.10
C ASN A 81 -1.83 0.60 -0.72
N THR A 82 -0.98 -0.43 -0.58
CA THR A 82 -1.17 -1.70 -1.28
C THR A 82 -2.43 -2.42 -0.79
N ARG A 83 -2.72 -2.41 0.52
CA ARG A 83 -3.95 -2.98 1.08
C ARG A 83 -5.20 -2.24 0.60
N GLU A 84 -5.18 -0.92 0.61
CA GLU A 84 -6.29 -0.11 0.11
C GLU A 84 -6.51 -0.33 -1.39
N ALA A 85 -5.44 -0.41 -2.18
CA ALA A 85 -5.53 -0.72 -3.60
C ALA A 85 -6.11 -2.12 -3.86
N LEU A 86 -5.70 -3.13 -3.08
CA LEU A 86 -6.28 -4.48 -3.13
C LEU A 86 -7.77 -4.47 -2.81
N THR A 87 -8.17 -3.80 -1.72
CA THR A 87 -9.59 -3.68 -1.34
C THR A 87 -10.39 -2.96 -2.42
N ALA A 88 -9.87 -1.85 -2.95
CA ALA A 88 -10.52 -1.10 -4.01
C ALA A 88 -10.71 -1.94 -5.28
N TRP A 89 -9.68 -2.70 -5.67
CA TRP A 89 -9.74 -3.61 -6.80
C TRP A 89 -10.74 -4.75 -6.55
N ALA A 90 -10.68 -5.39 -5.39
CA ALA A 90 -11.51 -6.54 -5.05
C ALA A 90 -13.00 -6.19 -4.90
N SER A 91 -13.31 -4.96 -4.50
CA SER A 91 -14.67 -4.44 -4.39
C SER A 91 -15.30 -4.13 -5.75
N GLY A 92 -14.48 -3.98 -6.81
CA GLY A 92 -14.94 -3.62 -8.14
C GLY A 92 -15.59 -2.22 -8.20
N PRO A 93 -16.36 -1.91 -9.27
CA PRO A 93 -17.03 -0.62 -9.41
C PRO A 93 -18.23 -0.47 -8.47
N VAL A 94 -18.75 -1.58 -7.94
CA VAL A 94 -19.93 -1.58 -7.06
C VAL A 94 -19.48 -1.28 -5.64
N ARG A 95 -19.46 0.00 -5.30
CA ARG A 95 -19.50 0.42 -3.89
C ARG A 95 -20.94 0.32 -3.45
N ALA A 96 -21.22 -0.52 -2.44
CA ALA A 96 -22.48 -0.41 -1.74
C ALA A 96 -22.61 1.03 -1.24
N ALA A 97 -23.62 1.76 -1.74
CA ALA A 97 -23.96 3.05 -1.19
C ALA A 97 -24.45 2.79 0.23
N VAL A 98 -23.55 2.94 1.20
CA VAL A 98 -23.92 2.92 2.60
C VAL A 98 -24.40 4.32 2.91
N ASP A 99 -25.72 4.49 3.02
CA ASP A 99 -26.31 5.72 3.52
C ASP A 99 -25.83 5.93 4.97
N ARG A 100 -24.83 6.79 5.12
CA ARG A 100 -24.32 7.19 6.43
C ARG A 100 -25.27 8.25 6.98
N VAL A 101 -26.20 7.82 7.83
CA VAL A 101 -27.02 8.75 8.60
C VAL A 101 -26.11 9.40 9.66
N PRO A 102 -25.89 10.73 9.61
CA PRO A 102 -25.12 11.41 10.64
C PRO A 102 -25.83 11.22 11.99
N LEU A 103 -25.10 10.80 13.02
CA LEU A 103 -25.65 10.82 14.37
C LEU A 103 -25.97 12.27 14.76
N PRO A 104 -27.18 12.57 15.28
CA PRO A 104 -27.49 13.89 15.80
C PRO A 104 -26.45 14.33 16.83
N GLY A 105 -25.90 15.54 16.67
CA GLY A 105 -24.84 16.07 17.54
C GLY A 105 -23.42 15.62 17.21
N HIS A 106 -23.21 14.73 16.24
CA HIS A 106 -21.91 14.41 15.67
C HIS A 106 -21.79 15.04 14.28
N GLY A 107 -21.78 16.36 14.23
CA GLY A 107 -21.24 17.04 13.05
C GLY A 107 -19.75 16.68 12.97
N VAL A 108 -19.32 16.06 11.86
CA VAL A 108 -17.93 16.29 11.43
C VAL A 108 -17.83 17.79 11.32
N ALA A 109 -17.12 18.42 12.24
CA ALA A 109 -16.92 19.86 12.18
C ALA A 109 -16.36 20.15 10.79
N ASP A 110 -17.18 20.82 10.00
CA ASP A 110 -16.83 21.49 8.75
C ASP A 110 -15.79 22.61 8.98
N ALA A 111 -15.33 22.78 10.23
CA ALA A 111 -14.09 23.42 10.64
C ALA A 111 -12.81 22.76 10.07
N GLN A 112 -12.85 22.28 8.82
CA GLN A 112 -11.70 21.86 8.02
C GLN A 112 -10.77 23.05 7.65
N GLY A 113 -10.80 24.14 8.41
CA GLY A 113 -9.93 25.31 8.23
C GLY A 113 -8.53 25.14 8.83
N ALA A 114 -8.35 24.21 9.77
CA ALA A 114 -7.06 24.00 10.44
C ALA A 114 -6.23 22.83 9.89
N TYR A 115 -6.85 21.80 9.30
CA TYR A 115 -6.17 20.59 8.86
C TYR A 115 -6.57 20.18 7.42
N PRO A 116 -5.59 19.87 6.55
CA PRO A 116 -5.83 19.56 5.14
C PRO A 116 -6.49 18.18 4.93
N ARG A 117 -7.15 18.01 3.78
CA ARG A 117 -7.52 16.68 3.27
C ARG A 117 -6.27 15.91 2.87
N GLN A 118 -6.34 14.57 2.83
CA GLN A 118 -5.21 13.70 2.46
C GLN A 118 -4.53 14.11 1.15
N GLU A 119 -5.33 14.46 0.13
CA GLU A 119 -4.82 14.95 -1.17
C GLU A 119 -4.09 16.30 -1.10
N SER A 120 -4.41 17.11 -0.10
CA SER A 120 -3.84 18.45 0.11
C SER A 120 -2.72 18.48 1.15
N VAL A 121 -2.44 17.36 1.84
CA VAL A 121 -1.40 17.26 2.89
C VAL A 121 -0.05 17.75 2.37
N ALA A 122 0.34 17.33 1.16
CA ALA A 122 1.61 17.73 0.57
C ALA A 122 1.69 19.21 0.22
N THR A 123 0.55 19.85 -0.10
CA THR A 123 0.51 21.30 -0.37
C THR A 123 0.55 22.09 0.94
N PHE A 124 -0.08 21.59 2.00
CA PHE A 124 -0.21 22.29 3.27
C PHE A 124 1.02 22.13 4.20
N TYR A 125 1.64 20.95 4.21
CA TYR A 125 2.83 20.65 5.04
C TYR A 125 4.11 20.47 4.23
N GLY A 126 4.04 20.48 2.90
CA GLY A 126 5.16 20.13 2.03
C GLY A 126 5.27 18.62 1.76
N VAL A 127 6.07 18.27 0.77
CA VAL A 127 6.32 16.87 0.39
C VAL A 127 7.08 16.15 1.51
N ALA A 128 6.65 14.94 1.88
CA ALA A 128 7.30 14.13 2.89
C ALA A 128 8.81 13.97 2.64
N GLY A 129 9.64 14.28 3.64
CA GLY A 129 11.11 14.26 3.50
C GLY A 129 11.69 15.40 2.64
N GLY A 130 10.86 16.38 2.26
CA GLY A 130 11.25 17.56 1.50
C GLY A 130 11.92 18.64 2.34
N PRO A 131 12.23 19.81 1.73
CA PRO A 131 12.94 20.91 2.39
C PRO A 131 12.16 21.52 3.56
N ASP A 132 10.85 21.27 3.65
CA ASP A 132 9.98 21.81 4.72
C ASP A 132 10.00 20.97 6.01
N CYS A 133 10.75 19.87 6.07
CA CYS A 133 10.95 19.06 7.29
C CYS A 133 11.91 19.74 8.31
N THR A 134 11.66 21.00 8.66
CA THR A 134 12.57 21.83 9.48
C THR A 134 12.01 22.21 10.86
N ALA A 135 10.79 21.80 11.21
CA ALA A 135 10.17 22.14 12.50
C ALA A 135 10.79 21.42 13.72
N GLY A 136 11.80 20.57 13.48
CA GLY A 136 12.54 19.85 14.50
C GLY A 136 12.61 18.36 14.23
N ILE A 137 13.27 17.64 15.13
CA ILE A 137 13.41 16.19 15.11
C ILE A 137 12.82 15.67 16.42
N VAL A 138 11.92 14.70 16.31
CA VAL A 138 11.43 13.95 17.47
C VAL A 138 12.32 12.73 17.63
N GLU A 139 13.02 12.66 18.77
CA GLU A 139 13.76 11.48 19.21
C GLU A 139 12.82 10.53 19.95
N LEU A 140 12.84 9.26 19.58
CA LEU A 140 12.01 8.23 20.19
C LEU A 140 12.73 7.65 21.42
N PRO A 141 12.00 7.34 22.51
CA PRO A 141 12.59 6.79 23.72
C PRO A 141 13.15 5.37 23.53
N ILE A 142 12.64 4.65 22.52
CA ILE A 142 13.12 3.33 22.10
C ILE A 142 13.05 3.23 20.57
N PRO A 143 13.80 2.31 19.94
CA PRO A 143 13.68 2.08 18.50
C PRO A 143 12.28 1.58 18.14
N PHE A 144 11.59 2.29 17.25
CA PHE A 144 10.30 1.87 16.70
C PHE A 144 10.51 1.15 15.37
N ARG A 145 9.66 0.19 15.04
CA ARG A 145 9.68 -0.52 13.75
C ARG A 145 8.48 -0.13 12.92
N LEU A 146 8.64 -0.12 11.60
CA LEU A 146 7.51 0.14 10.70
C LEU A 146 6.55 -1.06 10.70
N ALA A 147 5.25 -0.80 10.86
CA ALA A 147 4.23 -1.86 10.97
C ALA A 147 4.14 -2.77 9.74
N TRP A 148 4.55 -2.29 8.56
CA TRP A 148 4.57 -3.03 7.30
C TRP A 148 5.97 -3.47 6.87
N ASP A 149 7.01 -3.08 7.62
CA ASP A 149 8.40 -3.51 7.43
C ASP A 149 9.12 -3.58 8.77
N LEU A 150 9.01 -4.74 9.43
CA LEU A 150 9.59 -4.98 10.75
C LEU A 150 11.13 -5.07 10.73
N THR A 151 11.75 -5.06 9.54
CA THR A 151 13.21 -5.00 9.40
C THR A 151 13.73 -3.56 9.46
N THR A 152 12.86 -2.59 9.17
CA THR A 152 13.17 -1.16 9.27
C THR A 152 12.85 -0.66 10.67
N SER A 153 13.88 -0.17 11.35
CA SER A 153 13.78 0.50 12.65
C SER A 153 14.13 1.98 12.50
N ILE A 154 13.41 2.83 13.20
CA ILE A 154 13.68 4.28 13.31
C ILE A 154 13.89 4.63 14.78
N THR A 155 14.79 5.58 15.03
CA THR A 155 15.02 6.17 16.36
C THR A 155 14.57 7.63 16.41
N SER A 156 14.34 8.26 15.25
CA SER A 156 13.82 9.61 15.17
C SER A 156 13.12 9.87 13.84
N PHE A 157 12.33 10.94 13.79
CA PHE A 157 11.71 11.44 12.56
C PHE A 157 11.61 12.97 12.58
N ARG A 158 11.60 13.58 11.39
CA ARG A 158 11.53 15.04 11.23
C ARG A 158 10.09 15.52 11.21
N CYS A 159 9.85 16.68 11.80
CA CYS A 159 8.56 17.36 11.74
C CYS A 159 8.54 18.39 10.61
N HIS A 160 7.40 18.45 9.91
CA HIS A 160 7.14 19.47 8.92
C HIS A 160 6.82 20.80 9.58
N ARG A 161 7.34 21.90 9.02
CA ARG A 161 6.75 23.22 9.29
C ARG A 161 5.44 23.33 8.52
N LEU A 162 4.55 24.20 8.99
CA LEU A 162 3.42 24.62 8.15
C LEU A 162 4.00 25.42 6.97
N VAL A 163 3.61 25.05 5.75
CA VAL A 163 4.14 25.68 4.52
C VAL A 163 3.38 26.95 4.21
#